data_AF-A0A3L9DW08-F1
#
_entry.id   AF-A0A3L9DW08-F1
#
_cell.length_a   1.000
_cell.length_b   1.000
_cell.length_c   1.000
_cell.angle_alpha   90.00
_cell.angle_beta   90.00
_cell.angle_gamma   90.00
#
_symmetry.space_group_name_H-M   'P 1'
#
loop_
_entity.id
_entity.type
_entity.pdbx_description
1 polymer ?
#
loop_
_entity_poly.entity_id
_entity_poly.type
_entity_poly.pdbx_seq_one_letter_code
_entity_poly.pdbx_strand_id
1 'polypeptide(L)' 'MNFVKARKVGNSITVTLPKDLGITTGQEFLIEKGRNDVIMLVPKIANPFNGLDDLSMEDDFEGVTLLDHE' A
#
# COMPACT_ATOMS: atom_id res chain seq x y z
N MET A 1 -20.92 6.49 -7.52
CA MET A 1 -20.73 5.04 -7.36
C MET A 1 -20.79 4.42 -8.75
N ASN A 2 -19.67 3.89 -9.25
CA ASN A 2 -19.59 3.38 -10.61
C ASN A 2 -19.57 1.85 -10.59
N PHE A 3 -20.43 1.23 -11.40
CA PHE A 3 -20.39 -0.21 -11.62
C PHE A 3 -19.43 -0.54 -12.76
N VAL A 4 -18.57 -1.52 -12.53
CA VAL A 4 -17.67 -2.07 -13.55
C VAL A 4 -17.97 -3.56 -13.71
N LYS A 5 -17.83 -4.07 -14.93
CA LYS A 5 -18.09 -5.47 -15.24
C LYS A 5 -16.76 -6.21 -15.40
N ALA A 6 -16.63 -7.33 -14.68
CA ALA A 6 -15.51 -8.25 -14.88
C ALA A 6 -15.58 -8.87 -16.29
N ARG A 7 -14.43 -9.06 -16.93
CA ARG A 7 -14.34 -9.68 -18.26
C ARG A 7 -13.22 -10.70 -18.34
N LYS A 8 -13.37 -11.72 -19.19
CA LYS A 8 -12.32 -12.69 -19.49
C LYS A 8 -11.31 -12.07 -20.47
N VAL A 9 -10.03 -12.17 -20.15
CA VAL A 9 -8.91 -11.77 -21.02
C VAL A 9 -7.91 -12.91 -21.05
N GLY A 10 -7.85 -13.65 -22.17
CA GLY A 10 -7.06 -14.88 -22.24
C GLY A 10 -7.53 -15.90 -21.18
N ASN A 11 -6.62 -16.30 -20.29
CA ASN A 11 -6.90 -17.24 -19.20
C ASN A 11 -7.18 -16.55 -17.84
N SER A 12 -7.42 -15.24 -17.82
CA SER A 12 -7.67 -14.49 -16.58
C SER A 12 -9.03 -13.78 -16.59
N ILE A 13 -9.49 -13.39 -15.40
CA ILE A 13 -10.60 -12.47 -15.19
C ILE A 13 -10.02 -11.13 -14.80
N THR A 14 -10.51 -10.06 -15.43
CA THR A 14 -10.03 -8.70 -15.21
C THR A 14 -11.19 -7.77 -14.88
N VAL A 15 -10.97 -6.90 -13.90
CA VAL A 15 -11.85 -5.76 -13.58
C VAL A 15 -11.11 -4.48 -13.99
N THR A 16 -11.77 -3.61 -14.75
CA THR A 16 -11.19 -2.32 -15.11
C THR A 16 -11.34 -1.34 -13.95
N LEU A 17 -10.23 -0.79 -13.48
CA LEU A 17 -10.23 0.26 -12.46
C LEU A 17 -10.48 1.63 -13.13
N PRO A 18 -11.47 2.41 -12.65
CA PRO A 18 -11.70 3.78 -13.10
C PRO A 18 -10.48 4.70 -12.88
N LYS A 19 -10.25 5.65 -13.81
CA LYS A 19 -9.08 6.57 -13.78
C LYS A 19 -9.09 7.53 -12.58
N ASP A 20 -10.26 7.90 -12.11
CA ASP A 20 -10.49 8.76 -10.95
C ASP A 20 -9.99 8.15 -9.63
N LEU A 21 -9.68 6.85 -9.60
CA LEU A 21 -9.01 6.21 -8.47
C LEU A 21 -7.51 6.55 -8.36
N GLY A 22 -6.91 7.22 -9.36
CA GLY A 22 -5.51 7.66 -9.31
C GLY A 22 -4.46 6.53 -9.36
N ILE A 23 -4.87 5.32 -9.74
CA ILE A 23 -4.00 4.15 -9.85
C ILE A 23 -3.09 4.29 -11.07
N THR A 24 -1.79 4.10 -10.91
CA THR A 24 -0.82 4.19 -12.01
C THR A 24 -0.60 2.84 -12.69
N THR A 25 -0.21 2.87 -13.97
CA THR A 25 0.17 1.66 -14.71
C THR A 25 1.38 1.00 -14.03
N GLY A 26 1.29 -0.31 -13.76
CA GLY A 26 2.35 -1.07 -13.12
C GLY A 26 2.31 -1.07 -11.59
N GLN A 27 1.37 -0.36 -10.96
CA GLN A 27 1.18 -0.42 -9.51
C GLN A 27 0.76 -1.82 -9.07
N GLU A 28 1.48 -2.36 -8.08
CA GLU A 28 1.22 -3.69 -7.52
C GLU A 28 0.28 -3.61 -6.32
N PHE A 29 -0.57 -4.64 -6.18
CA PHE A 29 -1.51 -4.76 -5.08
C PHE A 29 -1.43 -6.15 -4.46
N LEU A 30 -1.51 -6.20 -3.12
CA LEU A 30 -1.96 -7.38 -2.42
C LEU A 30 -3.47 -7.50 -2.60
N ILE A 31 -3.93 -8.68 -3.01
CA ILE A 31 -5.35 -8.97 -3.21
C ILE A 31 -5.81 -9.88 -2.09
N GLU A 32 -6.81 -9.45 -1.33
CA GLU A 32 -7.44 -10.25 -0.29
C GLU A 32 -8.95 -10.28 -0.42
N LYS A 33 -9.55 -11.41 -0.04
CA LYS A 33 -10.99 -11.55 0.10
C LYS A 33 -11.37 -11.34 1.57
N GLY A 34 -11.95 -10.19 1.87
CA GLY A 34 -12.43 -9.84 3.20
C GLY A 34 -13.72 -10.56 3.59
N ARG A 35 -14.21 -10.28 4.81
CA ARG A 35 -15.53 -10.72 5.26
C ARG A 35 -16.60 -10.03 4.40
N ASN A 36 -17.66 -10.76 4.04
CA ASN A 36 -18.75 -10.32 3.13
C ASN A 36 -18.37 -10.25 1.64
N ASP A 37 -17.47 -11.12 1.16
CA ASP A 37 -17.11 -11.24 -0.26
C ASP A 37 -16.51 -9.97 -0.89
N VAL A 38 -16.07 -9.02 -0.06
CA VAL A 38 -15.37 -7.81 -0.51
C VAL A 38 -13.97 -8.19 -0.98
N ILE A 39 -13.62 -7.81 -2.20
CA ILE A 39 -12.24 -7.90 -2.70
C ILE A 39 -11.54 -6.59 -2.36
N MET A 40 -10.46 -6.68 -1.59
CA MET A 40 -9.62 -5.55 -1.24
C MET A 40 -8.36 -5.56 -2.10
N LEU A 41 -8.01 -4.37 -2.61
CA LEU A 41 -6.76 -4.12 -3.33
C LEU A 41 -5.92 -3.19 -2.45
N VAL A 42 -4.90 -3.75 -1.79
CA VAL A 42 -4.02 -2.99 -0.91
C VAL A 42 -2.73 -2.67 -1.67
N PRO A 43 -2.37 -1.40 -1.91
CA PRO A 43 -1.13 -1.05 -2.58
C PRO A 43 0.06 -1.68 -1.86
N LYS A 44 0.95 -2.30 -2.62
CA LYS A 44 2.19 -2.84 -2.05
C LYS A 44 3.07 -1.67 -1.58
N ILE A 45 3.35 -1.64 -0.28
CA ILE A 45 4.30 -0.69 0.29
C ILE A 45 5.70 -1.07 -0.21
N ALA A 46 6.46 -0.10 -0.70
CA ALA A 46 7.84 -0.31 -1.07
C ALA A 46 8.63 -0.79 0.16
N ASN A 47 9.56 -1.72 -0.03
CA ASN A 47 10.44 -2.13 1.07
C ASN A 47 11.25 -0.91 1.53
N PRO A 48 11.08 -0.42 2.77
CA PRO A 48 11.88 0.71 3.26
C PRO A 48 13.34 0.30 3.46
N PHE A 49 13.63 -0.99 3.65
CA PHE A 49 14.98 -1.54 3.77
C PHE A 49 15.53 -1.98 2.41
N ASN A 50 15.32 -1.18 1.37
CA ASN A 50 15.80 -1.46 0.01
C ASN A 50 17.29 -1.13 -0.18
N GLY A 51 17.94 -0.49 0.81
CA GLY A 51 19.34 -0.07 0.76
C GLY A 51 19.61 1.15 -0.11
N LEU A 52 18.55 1.80 -0.62
CA LEU A 52 18.59 3.01 -1.44
C LEU A 52 18.19 4.25 -0.64
N ASP A 53 17.32 4.08 0.35
CA ASP A 53 16.84 5.16 1.20
C ASP A 53 17.78 5.39 2.39
N ASP A 54 18.01 6.66 2.74
CA ASP A 54 18.68 7.01 4.00
C ASP A 54 17.68 6.81 5.14
N LEU A 55 17.97 5.83 5.99
CA LEU A 55 17.16 5.47 7.16
C LEU A 55 17.81 5.95 8.47
N SER A 56 18.82 6.82 8.38
CA SER A 56 19.39 7.43 9.57
C SER A 56 18.35 8.30 10.26
N MET A 57 18.27 8.19 11.58
CA MET A 57 17.53 9.12 12.41
C MET A 57 18.55 10.10 12.98
N GLU A 58 18.22 11.40 12.91
CA GLU A 58 18.92 12.39 13.73
C GLU A 58 18.57 12.12 15.19
N ASP A 59 19.48 12.43 16.11
CA ASP A 59 19.21 12.28 17.54
C ASP A 59 18.25 13.38 18.00
N ASP A 60 16.95 13.14 17.82
CA ASP A 60 15.88 14.03 18.28
C ASP A 60 15.87 14.23 19.81
N PHE A 61 16.66 13.43 20.55
CA PHE A 61 16.79 13.50 22.00
C PHE A 61 18.12 14.14 22.45
N GLU A 62 18.91 14.70 21.52
CA GLU A 62 20.10 15.46 21.88
C GLU A 62 19.74 16.62 22.83
N GLY A 63 20.30 16.59 24.04
CA GLY A 63 20.06 17.61 25.06
C GLY A 63 18.82 17.40 25.94
N VAL A 64 18.07 16.32 25.75
CA VAL A 64 16.96 15.97 26.64
C VAL A 64 17.52 15.27 27.88
N THR A 65 17.18 15.79 29.06
CA THR A 65 17.57 15.16 30.33
C THR A 65 16.59 14.04 30.65
N LEU A 66 17.11 12.82 30.86
CA LEU A 66 16.29 11.71 31.35
C LEU A 66 15.78 12.06 32.76
N LEU A 67 14.50 11.78 33.03
CA LEU A 67 13.96 11.96 34.38
C LEU A 67 14.43 10.80 35.25
N ASP A 68 15.14 11.10 36.34
CA ASP A 68 15.80 10.11 37.20
C ASP A 68 14.86 9.29 38.10
N HIS A 69 13.54 9.35 37.93
CA HIS A 69 12.60 8.75 38.89
C HIS A 69 11.34 8.14 38.25
N GLU A 70 11.16 6.84 38.49
CA GLU A 70 9.88 6.13 38.56
C GLU A 70 9.63 5.68 40.01
#